data_AF-O32292-F1
#
_entry.id   AF-O32292-F1
#
_cell.length_a   1.000
_cell.length_b   1.000
_cell.length_c   1.000
_cell.angle_alpha   90.00
_cell.angle_beta   90.00
_cell.angle_gamma   90.00
#
_symmetry.space_group_name_H-M   'P 1'
#
loop_
_entity.id
_entity.type
_entity.pdbx_description
1 polymer ?
#
loop_
_entity_poly.entity_id
_entity_poly.type
_entity_poly.pdbx_seq_one_letter_code
_entity_poly.pdbx_strand_id
1 'polypeptide(L)' 'MVTPTKHAIGLRSASGVELLAHIGLDTVTFDGTPFSLKVKEGDTVKKGEVLVEFDKAFIEDIEESALHQKIFTVVS' A
#
# COMPACT_ATOMS: atom_id res chain seq x y z
N MET A 1 -8.50 -3.95 -6.00
CA MET A 1 -9.08 -4.08 -4.64
C MET A 1 -8.36 -3.11 -3.73
N VAL A 2 -9.07 -2.42 -2.84
CA VAL A 2 -8.48 -1.59 -1.79
C VAL A 2 -9.04 -2.03 -0.44
N THR A 3 -8.19 -2.29 0.57
CA THR A 3 -8.70 -2.68 1.90
C THR A 3 -9.35 -1.49 2.62
N PRO A 4 -10.38 -1.72 3.48
CA PRO A 4 -11.04 -0.62 4.20
C PRO A 4 -10.10 0.22 5.05
N THR A 5 -9.12 -0.42 5.68
CA THR A 5 -8.07 0.23 6.49
C THR A 5 -6.86 0.67 5.66
N LYS A 6 -6.97 0.64 4.33
CA LYS A 6 -6.07 1.28 3.36
C LYS A 6 -4.60 0.83 3.37
N HIS A 7 -4.26 -0.16 4.19
CA HIS A 7 -2.91 -0.71 4.34
C HIS A 7 -2.50 -1.67 3.21
N ALA A 8 -3.45 -2.12 2.39
CA ALA A 8 -3.16 -3.00 1.27
C ALA A 8 -3.95 -2.64 0.00
N ILE A 9 -3.28 -2.79 -1.14
CA ILE A 9 -3.81 -2.50 -2.47
C ILE A 9 -3.54 -3.70 -3.37
N GLY A 10 -4.62 -4.27 -3.92
CA GLY A 10 -4.58 -5.30 -4.95
C GLY A 10 -4.58 -4.67 -6.34
N LEU A 11 -3.54 -4.95 -7.12
CA LEU A 11 -3.32 -4.54 -8.50
C LEU A 11 -3.47 -5.74 -9.43
N ARG A 12 -3.97 -5.50 -10.65
CA ARG A 12 -4.00 -6.50 -11.72
C ARG A 12 -3.42 -5.91 -12.99
N SER A 13 -2.41 -6.56 -13.54
CA SER A 13 -1.84 -6.17 -14.83
C SER A 13 -2.81 -6.44 -15.98
N ALA A 14 -2.57 -5.81 -17.13
CA ALA A 14 -3.32 -6.11 -18.35
C ALA A 14 -3.14 -7.56 -18.84
N SER A 15 -2.03 -8.21 -18.46
CA SER A 15 -1.77 -9.64 -18.74
C SER A 15 -2.43 -10.60 -17.75
N GLY A 16 -3.15 -10.08 -16.74
CA GLY A 16 -3.85 -10.89 -15.74
C GLY A 16 -3.02 -11.27 -14.52
N VAL A 17 -1.81 -10.72 -14.35
CA VAL A 17 -1.00 -10.93 -13.14
C VAL A 17 -1.56 -10.10 -12.00
N GLU A 18 -1.84 -10.74 -10.87
CA GLU A 18 -2.32 -10.07 -9.67
C GLU A 18 -1.17 -9.84 -8.69
N LEU A 19 -1.07 -8.62 -8.16
CA LEU A 19 -0.12 -8.26 -7.11
C LEU A 19 -0.90 -7.68 -5.93
N LEU A 20 -0.53 -8.08 -4.73
CA LEU A 20 -1.02 -7.47 -3.50
C LEU A 20 0.13 -6.71 -2.85
N ALA A 21 0.03 -5.39 -2.80
CA ALA A 21 0.94 -4.55 -2.04
C ALA A 21 0.37 -4.39 -0.62
N HIS A 22 1.08 -4.89 0.39
CA HIS A 22 0.74 -4.75 1.81
C HIS A 22 1.79 -3.88 2.49
N ILE A 23 1.39 -2.94 3.34
CA ILE A 23 2.27 -1.97 4.01
C ILE A 23 2.35 -2.27 5.50
N GLY A 24 3.54 -2.56 6.01
CA GLY A 24 3.80 -2.90 7.41
C GLY A 24 3.32 -4.30 7.80
N LEU A 25 3.48 -4.64 9.07
CA LEU A 25 2.91 -5.79 9.76
C LEU A 25 1.79 -5.29 10.69
N ASP A 26 0.64 -5.98 10.72
CA ASP A 26 -0.49 -5.66 11.60
C ASP A 26 -1.04 -4.21 11.53
N THR A 27 -0.72 -3.49 10.46
CA THR A 27 -1.18 -2.10 10.24
C THR A 27 -2.68 -1.97 9.98
N VAL A 28 -3.37 -3.10 9.79
CA VAL A 28 -4.84 -3.18 9.76
C VAL A 28 -5.46 -2.59 11.04
N THR A 29 -4.76 -2.62 12.17
CA THR A 29 -5.25 -2.16 13.47
C THR A 29 -5.34 -0.64 13.62
N PHE A 30 -4.79 0.13 12.67
CA PHE A 30 -4.74 1.60 12.75
C PHE A 30 -5.91 2.30 12.01
N ASP A 31 -6.97 1.58 11.66
CA ASP A 31 -8.21 2.13 11.09
C ASP A 31 -8.02 3.09 9.90
N GLY A 32 -6.99 2.86 9.08
CA GLY A 32 -6.67 3.71 7.92
C GLY A 32 -5.76 4.89 8.20
N THR A 33 -5.30 5.09 9.43
CA THR A 33 -4.21 6.02 9.77
C THR A 33 -2.89 5.23 9.78
N PRO A 34 -1.76 5.75 9.28
CA PRO A 34 -1.52 7.03 8.63
C PRO A 34 -1.68 6.97 7.10
N PHE A 35 -2.54 6.10 6.57
CA PHE A 35 -2.62 5.82 5.13
C PHE A 35 -3.53 6.80 4.37
N SER A 36 -2.92 7.53 3.43
CA SER A 36 -3.59 8.43 2.49
C SER A 36 -3.55 7.84 1.08
N LEU A 37 -4.63 7.16 0.70
CA LEU A 37 -4.77 6.61 -0.65
C LEU A 37 -4.94 7.73 -1.70
N LYS A 38 -4.27 7.57 -2.83
CA LYS A 38 -4.38 8.45 -4.00
C LYS A 38 -5.21 7.84 -5.12
N VAL A 39 -5.59 6.57 -4.97
CA VAL A 39 -6.33 5.79 -5.95
C VAL A 39 -7.61 5.23 -5.33
N LYS A 40 -8.57 4.92 -6.18
CA LYS A 40 -9.82 4.25 -5.84
C LYS A 40 -9.87 2.87 -6.47
N GLU A 41 -10.75 2.02 -5.96
CA GLU A 41 -10.98 0.73 -6.58
C GLU A 41 -11.51 0.90 -8.01
N GLY A 42 -10.91 0.17 -8.95
CA GLY A 42 -11.24 0.24 -10.37
C GLY A 42 -10.40 1.22 -11.18
N ASP A 43 -9.58 2.05 -10.53
CA ASP A 43 -8.69 2.98 -11.24
C ASP A 43 -7.65 2.22 -12.06
N THR A 44 -7.36 2.76 -13.25
CA THR A 44 -6.24 2.30 -14.08
C THR A 44 -5.02 3.13 -13.74
N VAL A 45 -3.99 2.50 -13.18
CA VAL A 45 -2.76 3.15 -12.75
C VAL A 45 -1.61 2.83 -13.70
N LYS A 46 -0.60 3.70 -13.75
CA LYS A 46 0.63 3.47 -14.50
C LYS A 46 1.80 3.16 -13.57
N LYS A 47 2.81 2.46 -14.10
CA LYS A 47 4.10 2.32 -13.42
C LYS A 47 4.61 3.71 -12.99
N GLY A 48 5.01 3.82 -11.72
CA GLY A 48 5.56 5.05 -11.15
C GLY A 48 4.52 5.97 -10.52
N GLU A 49 3.23 5.66 -10.67
CA GLU A 49 2.16 6.41 -10.03
C GLU A 49 2.10 6.14 -8.53
N VAL A 50 1.85 7.20 -7.75
CA VAL A 50 1.72 7.10 -6.30
C VAL A 50 0.35 6.52 -5.97
N LEU A 51 0.31 5.36 -5.31
CA LEU A 51 -0.94 4.69 -4.91
C LEU A 51 -1.38 5.10 -3.51
N VAL A 52 -0.43 5.29 -2.61
CA VAL A 52 -0.63 5.53 -1.18
C VAL A 52 0.54 6.34 -0.63
N GLU A 53 0.21 7.34 0.17
CA GLU A 53 1.14 8.09 1.00
C GLU A 53 0.90 7.71 2.46
N PHE A 54 1.95 7.60 3.24
CA PHE A 54 1.87 7.33 4.68
C PHE A 54 3.13 7.90 5.34
N ASP A 55 3.00 8.17 6.63
CA ASP A 55 4.13 8.59 7.44
C ASP A 55 4.93 7.36 7.86
N LYS A 56 6.12 7.21 7.27
CA LYS A 56 7.04 6.11 7.58
C LYS A 56 7.48 6.16 9.05
N ALA A 57 7.69 7.34 9.63
CA ALA A 57 8.11 7.45 11.03
C ALA A 57 7.01 6.97 11.97
N PHE A 58 5.74 7.25 11.65
CA PHE A 58 4.61 6.73 12.43
C PHE A 58 4.58 5.19 12.39
N ILE A 59 4.78 4.59 11.21
CA ILE A 59 4.83 3.12 11.10
C ILE A 59 6.06 2.54 11.82
N GLU A 60 7.22 3.19 11.75
CA GLU A 60 8.43 2.75 12.47
C GLU A 60 8.32 2.87 14.00
N ASP A 61 7.51 3.81 14.50
CA ASP A 61 7.28 4.00 15.94
C ASP A 61 6.32 2.95 16.52
N ILE A 62 5.28 2.58 15.76
CA ILE A 62 4.29 1.58 16.18
C ILE A 62 4.75 0.14 15.90
N GLU A 63 5.62 -0.05 14.91
CA GLU A 63 6.22 -1.34 14.58
C GLU A 63 7.74 -1.30 14.85
N GLU A 64 8.19 -1.91 15.97
CA GLU A 64 9.63 -2.14 16.22
C GLU A 64 10.33 -2.91 15.06
N SER A 65 9.55 -3.52 14.14
CA SER A 65 10.00 -4.32 13.01
C SER A 65 9.86 -3.68 11.62
N ALA A 66 9.55 -2.38 11.49
CA ALA A 66 9.37 -1.72 10.19
C ALA A 66 10.64 -1.66 9.28
N LEU A 67 11.75 -2.28 9.71
CA LEU A 67 13.04 -2.35 9.03
C LEU A 67 13.02 -2.99 7.61
N HIS A 68 11.91 -3.57 7.14
CA HIS A 68 11.90 -4.39 5.92
C HIS A 68 11.04 -3.93 4.75
N GLN A 69 10.30 -2.81 4.82
CA GLN A 69 9.36 -2.47 3.73
C GLN A 69 9.71 -1.19 2.97
N LYS A 70 10.51 -1.37 1.91
CA LYS A 70 10.43 -0.49 0.74
C LYS A 70 9.11 -0.81 0.04
N ILE A 71 8.21 0.15 -0.06
CA ILE A 71 7.12 0.05 -1.02
C ILE A 71 7.73 0.19 -2.40
N PHE A 72 7.71 -0.92 -3.12
CA PHE A 72 8.17 -0.98 -4.49
C PHE A 72 7.04 -0.52 -5.40
N THR A 73 7.32 0.54 -6.17
CA THR A 73 6.67 0.80 -7.45
C THR A 73 6.61 -0.51 -8.24
N VAL A 74 5.44 -0.92 -8.73
CA VAL A 74 5.36 -2.05 -9.67
C VAL A 74 5.98 -1.59 -10.98
N VAL A 75 7.23 -2.04 -11.21
CA VAL A 75 8.00 -1.80 -12.42
C VAL A 75 7.85 -3.00 -13.37
N SER A 76 6.77 -3.07 -14.14
CA SER A 76 6.70 -3.76 -15.45
C SER A 76 5.62 -3.12 -16.29
#